data_AF-K1RUT3-F1
#
_entry.id   AF-K1RUT3-F1
#
_cell.length_a   1.000
_cell.length_b   1.000
_cell.length_c   1.000
_cell.angle_alpha   90.00
_cell.angle_beta   90.00
_cell.angle_gamma   90.00
#
_symmetry.space_group_name_H-M   'P 1'
#
loop_
_entity.id
_entity.type
_entity.pdbx_description
1 polymer ?
#
loop_
_entity_poly.entity_id
_entity_poly.type
_entity_poly.pdbx_seq_one_letter_code
_entity_poly.pdbx_strand_id
1 'polypeptide(L)'
;DADEIGVLKMEMMPRPELRTGDVGYIISGIKTSKEVKVGDTITHIARPCEEAIAGFEEVKPMVFAGVYPIEAEDFEDLRSSLEKLQLNDASLTFQPESSLALGFGFRCGFLGLLHMEIVQERLDREFDMNVITTVPNVSYNIYDKQGNMTEVHNPGSMPDPTMIDRIEEPYIRASVITTTDYIGPIMTLCLGKRGELVKQEYISGNRVEIYYDMPLGE
;
A
#
# COMPACT_ATOMS: atom_id res chain seq x y z
N ASP A 1 5.98 -23.05 -20.92
CA ASP A 1 4.72 -23.81 -21.05
C ASP A 1 3.95 -23.76 -19.75
N ALA A 2 2.63 -23.72 -19.82
CA ALA A 2 1.77 -23.83 -18.64
C ALA A 2 1.56 -25.32 -18.34
N ASP A 3 1.67 -25.70 -17.07
CA ASP A 3 1.47 -27.09 -16.63
C ASP A 3 -0.01 -27.44 -16.62
N GLU A 4 -0.87 -26.49 -16.25
CA GLU A 4 -2.32 -26.64 -16.26
C GLU A 4 -3.01 -25.29 -16.50
N ILE A 5 -4.16 -25.33 -17.18
CA ILE A 5 -5.08 -24.19 -17.29
C ILE A 5 -6.50 -24.67 -16.98
N GLY A 6 -7.34 -23.78 -16.43
CA GLY A 6 -8.68 -24.17 -16.04
C GLY A 6 -9.56 -23.00 -15.63
N VAL A 7 -10.79 -23.32 -15.24
CA VAL A 7 -11.77 -22.34 -14.75
C VAL A 7 -12.07 -22.59 -13.28
N LEU A 8 -12.33 -21.53 -12.53
CA LEU A 8 -12.67 -21.62 -11.11
C LEU A 8 -14.21 -21.63 -10.96
N LYS A 9 -14.79 -22.74 -10.52
CA LYS A 9 -16.25 -22.89 -10.28
C LYS A 9 -16.53 -23.40 -8.86
N MET A 10 -15.86 -22.81 -7.85
CA MET A 10 -15.67 -23.28 -6.47
C MET A 10 -14.49 -24.23 -6.29
N GLU A 11 -14.29 -25.15 -7.23
CA GLU A 11 -13.10 -25.98 -7.34
C GLU A 11 -12.34 -25.66 -8.64
N MET A 12 -11.05 -26.00 -8.66
CA MET A 12 -10.22 -25.91 -9.86
C MET A 12 -10.69 -26.97 -10.85
N MET A 13 -11.24 -26.53 -12.00
CA MET A 13 -11.67 -27.41 -13.07
C MET A 13 -10.72 -27.27 -14.27
N PRO A 14 -9.82 -28.24 -14.51
CA PRO A 14 -8.90 -28.22 -15.63
C PRO A 14 -9.66 -28.18 -16.95
N ARG A 15 -9.16 -27.40 -17.91
CA ARG A 15 -9.68 -27.33 -19.28
C ARG A 15 -8.54 -27.45 -20.29
N PRO A 16 -8.81 -27.99 -21.49
CA PRO A 16 -7.79 -28.09 -22.53
C PRO A 16 -7.42 -26.72 -23.14
N GLU A 17 -8.31 -25.74 -23.08
CA GLU A 17 -8.09 -24.37 -23.57
C GLU A 17 -8.94 -23.35 -22.81
N LEU A 18 -8.42 -22.12 -22.70
CA LEU A 18 -9.16 -20.93 -22.28
C LEU A 18 -9.34 -20.02 -23.49
N ARG A 19 -10.58 -19.67 -23.81
CA ARG A 19 -10.90 -18.84 -24.98
C ARG A 19 -11.06 -17.37 -24.59
N THR A 20 -11.09 -16.50 -25.60
CA THR A 20 -11.34 -15.07 -25.41
C THR A 20 -12.66 -14.85 -24.65
N GLY A 21 -12.58 -14.16 -23.51
CA GLY A 21 -13.72 -13.87 -22.63
C GLY A 21 -13.87 -14.82 -21.44
N ASP A 22 -13.08 -15.90 -21.36
CA ASP A 22 -13.07 -16.78 -20.20
C ASP A 22 -12.27 -16.18 -19.04
N VAL A 23 -12.71 -16.43 -17.81
CA VAL A 23 -11.99 -16.12 -16.57
C VAL A 23 -11.56 -17.43 -15.92
N GLY A 24 -10.28 -17.57 -15.60
CA GLY A 24 -9.71 -18.84 -15.16
C GLY A 24 -8.39 -18.67 -14.42
N TYR A 25 -7.67 -19.78 -14.26
CA TYR A 25 -6.35 -19.84 -13.64
C TYR A 25 -5.35 -20.50 -14.59
N ILE A 26 -4.07 -20.22 -14.35
CA ILE A 26 -2.93 -20.81 -15.06
C ILE A 26 -1.95 -21.28 -13.98
N ILE A 27 -1.58 -22.56 -14.03
CA ILE A 27 -0.49 -23.13 -13.24
C ILE A 27 0.74 -23.17 -14.14
N SER A 28 1.83 -22.56 -13.66
CA SER A 28 3.11 -22.55 -14.35
C SER A 28 4.23 -22.82 -13.35
N GLY A 29 5.40 -23.20 -13.83
CA GLY A 29 6.60 -23.41 -13.00
C GLY A 29 7.21 -22.16 -12.37
N ILE A 30 6.50 -21.03 -12.33
CA ILE A 30 6.97 -19.80 -11.68
C ILE A 30 6.99 -20.01 -10.17
N LYS A 31 8.18 -19.88 -9.57
CA LYS A 31 8.39 -20.12 -8.13
C LYS A 31 8.26 -18.86 -7.27
N THR A 32 8.42 -17.69 -7.88
CA THR A 32 8.46 -16.41 -7.18
C THR A 32 7.20 -15.62 -7.52
N SER A 33 6.34 -15.33 -6.53
CA SER A 33 5.12 -14.54 -6.77
C SER A 33 5.43 -13.13 -7.30
N LYS A 34 6.59 -12.57 -6.98
CA LYS A 34 7.05 -11.24 -7.48
C LYS A 34 7.19 -11.15 -9.00
N GLU A 35 7.32 -12.29 -9.69
CA GLU A 35 7.44 -12.34 -11.16
C GLU A 35 6.07 -12.22 -11.85
N VAL A 36 4.97 -12.46 -11.12
CA VAL A 36 3.60 -12.36 -11.64
C VAL A 36 2.88 -11.26 -10.90
N LYS A 37 2.83 -10.08 -11.51
CA LYS A 37 2.09 -8.95 -10.95
C LYS A 37 0.61 -9.06 -11.34
N VAL A 38 -0.25 -8.65 -10.42
CA VAL A 38 -1.68 -8.46 -10.73
C VAL A 38 -1.78 -7.48 -11.90
N GLY A 39 -2.69 -7.69 -12.85
CA GLY A 39 -2.87 -6.79 -14.00
C GLY A 39 -1.78 -6.85 -15.09
N ASP A 40 -0.79 -7.73 -14.97
CA ASP A 40 0.16 -8.01 -16.06
C ASP A 40 -0.50 -8.77 -17.23
N THR A 41 0.11 -8.69 -18.41
CA THR A 41 -0.41 -9.30 -19.65
C THR A 41 0.41 -10.53 -20.04
N ILE A 42 -0.21 -11.71 -19.97
CA ILE A 42 0.39 -12.96 -20.44
C ILE A 42 0.09 -13.15 -21.93
N THR A 43 1.12 -13.39 -22.74
CA THR A 43 1.01 -13.65 -24.18
C THR A 43 1.86 -14.85 -24.62
N HIS A 44 1.58 -15.41 -25.80
CA HIS A 44 2.38 -16.48 -26.39
C HIS A 44 3.73 -15.98 -26.91
N ILE A 45 4.78 -16.78 -26.75
CA ILE A 45 6.13 -16.50 -27.27
C ILE A 45 6.16 -16.49 -28.80
N ALA A 46 5.48 -17.44 -29.44
CA ALA A 46 5.45 -17.58 -30.90
C ALA A 46 4.61 -16.50 -31.60
N ARG A 47 3.68 -15.87 -30.87
CA ARG A 47 2.81 -14.81 -31.37
C ARG A 47 2.54 -13.82 -30.23
N PRO A 48 3.51 -12.94 -29.94
CA PRO A 48 3.36 -11.94 -28.90
C PRO A 48 2.25 -10.94 -29.28
N CYS A 49 1.55 -10.43 -28.27
CA CYS A 49 0.65 -9.29 -28.43
C CYS A 49 1.46 -8.05 -28.77
N GLU A 50 0.91 -7.17 -29.63
CA GLU A 50 1.58 -5.93 -30.03
C GLU A 50 1.69 -4.93 -28.87
N GLU A 51 0.69 -4.90 -27.99
CA GLU A 51 0.63 -4.02 -26.83
C GLU A 51 0.15 -4.78 -25.59
N ALA A 52 0.73 -4.46 -24.43
CA ALA A 52 0.23 -4.93 -23.14
C ALA A 52 -1.08 -4.22 -22.80
N ILE A 53 -1.94 -4.87 -22.01
CA ILE A 53 -3.18 -4.26 -21.53
C ILE A 53 -2.82 -3.04 -20.67
N ALA A 54 -3.34 -1.88 -21.07
CA ALA A 54 -3.16 -0.65 -20.32
C ALA A 54 -4.04 -0.64 -19.05
N GLY A 55 -3.57 0.04 -18.00
CA GLY A 55 -4.37 0.35 -16.81
C GLY A 55 -3.93 -0.34 -15.53
N PHE A 56 -2.90 -1.18 -15.55
CA PHE A 56 -2.27 -1.62 -14.30
C PHE A 56 -1.12 -0.67 -13.93
N GLU A 57 -1.30 0.04 -12.83
CA GLU A 57 -0.23 0.80 -12.18
C GLU A 57 0.29 -0.01 -11.00
N GLU A 58 1.62 -0.04 -10.85
CA GLU A 58 2.23 -0.60 -9.65
C GLU A 58 1.71 0.13 -8.42
N VAL A 59 1.13 -0.64 -7.51
CA VAL A 59 0.53 -0.08 -6.31
C VAL A 59 1.65 0.43 -5.41
N LYS A 60 1.72 1.76 -5.27
CA LYS A 60 2.72 2.40 -4.42
C LYS A 60 2.25 2.41 -2.96
N PRO A 61 3.09 2.01 -2.01
CA PRO A 61 2.78 2.14 -0.59
C PRO A 61 2.65 3.63 -0.24
N MET A 62 1.54 3.98 0.41
CA MET A 62 1.23 5.37 0.81
C MET A 62 1.59 5.64 2.26
N VAL A 63 1.64 4.60 3.09
CA VAL A 63 1.89 4.66 4.52
C VAL A 63 3.04 3.75 4.88
N PHE A 64 3.98 4.23 5.69
CA PHE A 64 5.14 3.49 6.13
C PHE A 64 5.24 3.45 7.65
N ALA A 65 5.46 2.28 8.22
CA ALA A 65 5.69 2.11 9.64
C ALA A 65 6.85 1.14 9.87
N GLY A 66 7.60 1.34 10.96
CA GLY A 66 8.56 0.36 11.43
C GLY A 66 7.82 -0.72 12.22
N VAL A 67 8.14 -1.98 11.93
CA VAL A 67 7.60 -3.18 12.58
C VAL A 67 8.77 -3.91 13.24
N TYR A 68 8.73 -4.02 14.56
CA TYR A 68 9.80 -4.57 15.38
C TYR A 68 9.26 -5.75 16.20
N PRO A 69 10.02 -6.84 16.34
CA PRO A 69 9.63 -7.91 17.25
C PRO A 69 9.77 -7.43 18.70
N ILE A 70 9.00 -8.03 19.62
CA ILE A 70 9.18 -7.76 21.07
C ILE A 70 10.49 -8.37 21.56
N GLU A 71 10.80 -9.60 21.10
CA GLU A 71 12.03 -10.30 21.42
C GLU A 71 13.00 -10.25 20.23
N ALA A 72 14.27 -9.93 20.49
CA ALA A 72 15.26 -9.78 19.42
C ALA A 72 15.57 -11.11 18.70
N GLU A 73 15.27 -12.24 19.32
CA GLU A 73 15.47 -13.59 18.77
C GLU A 73 14.47 -13.88 17.63
N ASP A 74 13.28 -13.27 17.67
CA ASP A 74 12.21 -13.46 16.69
C ASP A 74 12.43 -12.68 15.39
N PHE A 75 13.56 -11.98 15.22
CA PHE A 75 13.83 -11.17 14.03
C PHE A 75 13.78 -11.99 12.73
N GLU A 76 14.37 -13.18 12.72
CA GLU A 76 14.35 -14.08 11.55
C GLU A 76 12.97 -14.70 11.32
N ASP A 77 12.22 -14.98 12.39
CA ASP A 77 10.86 -15.50 12.30
C ASP A 77 9.88 -14.44 11.79
N LEU A 78 10.04 -13.18 12.22
CA LEU A 78 9.33 -12.03 11.67
C LEU A 78 9.65 -11.84 10.18
N ARG A 79 10.92 -11.97 9.77
CA ARG A 79 11.31 -11.90 8.36
C ARG A 79 10.62 -12.97 7.53
N SER A 80 10.67 -14.22 8.00
CA SER A 80 10.02 -15.37 7.35
C SER A 80 8.51 -15.20 7.24
N SER A 81 7.88 -14.65 8.28
CA SER A 81 6.43 -14.38 8.32
C SER A 81 6.04 -13.26 7.36
N LEU A 82 6.81 -12.17 7.29
CA LEU A 82 6.61 -11.09 6.32
C LEU A 82 6.83 -11.57 4.87
N GLU A 83 7.83 -12.41 4.61
CA GLU A 83 8.06 -13.01 3.30
C GLU A 83 6.86 -13.88 2.88
N LYS A 84 6.33 -14.71 3.78
CA LYS A 84 5.12 -15.52 3.51
C LYS A 84 3.88 -14.66 3.29
N LEU A 85 3.71 -13.56 4.02
CA LEU A 85 2.60 -12.63 3.81
C LEU A 85 2.72 -11.92 2.45
N GLN A 86 3.92 -11.49 2.06
CA GLN A 86 4.19 -10.87 0.77
C GLN A 86 3.91 -11.81 -0.42
N LEU A 87 3.93 -13.14 -0.23
CA LEU A 87 3.51 -14.08 -1.28
C LEU A 87 2.02 -13.94 -1.62
N ASN A 88 1.19 -13.61 -0.63
CA ASN A 88 -0.25 -13.43 -0.79
C ASN A 88 -0.62 -11.97 -1.06
N ASP A 89 0.18 -11.02 -0.57
CA ASP A 89 -0.05 -9.59 -0.69
C ASP A 89 1.10 -8.90 -1.43
N ALA A 90 0.88 -8.64 -2.72
CA ALA A 90 1.84 -7.97 -3.58
C ALA A 90 2.05 -6.48 -3.23
N SER A 91 1.17 -5.88 -2.43
CA SER A 91 1.25 -4.47 -2.05
C SER A 91 2.11 -4.22 -0.81
N LEU A 92 2.34 -5.26 -0.01
CA LEU A 92 3.23 -5.19 1.15
C LEU A 92 4.69 -5.14 0.70
N THR A 93 5.34 -4.01 0.97
CA THR A 93 6.79 -3.87 0.80
C THR A 93 7.47 -3.80 2.15
N PHE A 94 8.66 -4.38 2.31
CA PHE A 94 9.42 -4.25 3.54
C PHE A 94 10.92 -4.21 3.26
N GLN A 95 11.65 -3.50 4.11
CA GLN A 95 13.12 -3.41 4.07
C GLN A 95 13.68 -3.51 5.49
N PRO A 96 14.83 -4.17 5.70
CA PRO A 96 15.46 -4.21 7.02
C PRO A 96 15.77 -2.79 7.51
N GLU A 97 15.42 -2.51 8.76
CA GLU A 97 15.67 -1.23 9.43
C GLU A 97 16.25 -1.49 10.83
N SER A 98 17.15 -0.63 11.27
CA SER A 98 17.66 -0.65 12.63
C SER A 98 17.25 0.62 13.38
N SER A 99 16.76 0.42 14.59
CA SER A 99 16.37 1.48 15.52
C SER A 99 17.29 1.46 16.73
N LEU A 100 17.69 2.65 17.18
CA LEU A 100 18.48 2.82 18.41
C LEU A 100 17.76 2.31 19.66
N ALA A 101 16.43 2.38 19.68
CA ALA A 101 15.62 2.04 20.86
C ALA A 101 15.01 0.64 20.78
N LEU A 102 14.60 0.21 19.58
CA LEU A 102 13.86 -1.05 19.37
C LEU A 102 14.71 -2.16 18.77
N GLY A 103 15.96 -1.88 18.42
CA GLY A 103 16.86 -2.86 17.81
C GLY A 103 16.55 -3.10 16.33
N PHE A 104 16.65 -4.35 15.89
CA PHE A 104 16.45 -4.73 14.49
C PHE A 104 14.98 -4.99 14.19
N GLY A 105 14.49 -4.45 13.08
CA GLY A 105 13.13 -4.66 12.60
C GLY A 105 13.03 -4.41 11.11
N PHE A 106 11.81 -4.11 10.66
CA PHE A 106 11.52 -3.89 9.25
C PHE A 106 10.76 -2.58 9.06
N ARG A 107 11.19 -1.77 8.10
CA ARG A 107 10.38 -0.69 7.55
C ARG A 107 9.39 -1.28 6.58
N CYS A 108 8.12 -1.31 6.93
CA CYS A 108 7.04 -1.83 6.09
C CYS A 108 6.26 -0.68 5.44
N GLY A 109 5.94 -0.85 4.15
CA GLY A 109 5.08 0.03 3.36
C GLY A 109 3.73 -0.63 3.10
N PHE A 110 2.66 0.15 3.27
CA PHE A 110 1.27 -0.26 3.24
C PHE A 110 0.44 0.68 2.35
N LEU A 111 -0.69 0.20 1.85
CA LEU A 111 -1.65 1.02 1.10
C LEU A 111 -2.37 2.08 1.93
N GLY A 112 -2.47 1.86 3.24
CA GLY A 112 -3.17 2.75 4.17
C GLY A 112 -3.20 2.16 5.58
N LEU A 113 -3.85 2.88 6.50
CA LEU A 113 -3.93 2.50 7.91
C LEU A 113 -4.62 1.15 8.13
N LEU A 114 -5.75 0.91 7.46
CA LEU A 114 -6.47 -0.37 7.56
C LEU A 114 -5.62 -1.54 7.05
N HIS A 115 -4.86 -1.33 5.98
CA HIS A 115 -3.97 -2.37 5.46
C HIS A 115 -2.88 -2.72 6.48
N MET A 116 -2.31 -1.71 7.15
CA MET A 116 -1.36 -1.92 8.24
C MET A 116 -1.96 -2.72 9.40
N GLU A 117 -3.18 -2.37 9.84
CA GLU A 117 -3.87 -3.09 10.92
C GLU A 117 -4.15 -4.56 10.55
N ILE A 118 -4.58 -4.81 9.31
CA ILE A 118 -4.81 -6.18 8.82
C ILE A 118 -3.50 -6.99 8.83
N VAL A 119 -2.40 -6.41 8.33
CA VAL A 119 -1.10 -7.11 8.30
C VAL A 119 -0.60 -7.38 9.72
N GLN A 120 -0.76 -6.43 10.64
CA GLN A 120 -0.40 -6.60 12.05
C GLN A 120 -1.22 -7.74 12.69
N GLU A 121 -2.53 -7.74 12.51
CA GLU A 121 -3.40 -8.78 13.08
C GLU A 121 -3.12 -10.17 12.48
N ARG A 122 -2.77 -10.24 11.18
CA ARG A 122 -2.38 -11.50 10.55
C ARG A 122 -1.05 -12.02 11.07
N LEU A 123 -0.07 -11.15 11.35
CA LEU A 123 1.18 -11.56 11.98
C LEU A 123 0.94 -12.20 13.35
N ASP A 124 0.08 -11.59 14.16
CA ASP A 124 -0.29 -12.13 15.48
C ASP A 124 -1.06 -13.46 15.35
N ARG A 125 -2.13 -13.50 14.55
CA ARG A 125 -3.03 -14.66 14.49
C ARG A 125 -2.50 -15.85 13.68
N GLU A 126 -1.80 -15.60 12.58
CA GLU A 126 -1.36 -16.67 11.66
C GLU A 126 0.05 -17.16 11.98
N PHE A 127 0.89 -16.32 12.58
CA PHE A 127 2.31 -16.61 12.82
C PHE A 127 2.71 -16.55 14.30
N ASP A 128 1.79 -16.23 15.22
CA ASP A 128 2.05 -16.05 16.66
C ASP A 128 3.13 -14.98 16.93
N MET A 129 3.22 -13.99 16.04
CA MET A 129 4.23 -12.93 16.08
C MET A 129 3.65 -11.65 16.68
N ASN A 130 4.02 -11.39 17.93
CA ASN A 130 3.72 -10.13 18.58
C ASN A 130 4.72 -9.05 18.17
N VAL A 131 4.22 -8.01 17.51
CA VAL A 131 5.05 -6.92 16.95
C VAL A 131 4.70 -5.56 17.52
N ILE A 132 5.73 -4.73 17.68
CA ILE A 132 5.61 -3.31 18.01
C ILE A 132 5.67 -2.52 16.70
N THR A 133 4.62 -1.74 16.44
CA THR A 133 4.57 -0.84 15.28
C THR A 133 4.84 0.61 15.71
N THR A 134 5.66 1.32 14.93
CA THR A 134 5.86 2.76 15.14
C THR A 134 4.68 3.55 14.60
N VAL A 135 4.60 4.83 14.96
CA VAL A 135 3.65 5.76 14.34
C VAL A 135 3.83 5.72 12.81
N PRO A 136 2.74 5.54 12.04
CA PRO A 136 2.80 5.54 10.58
C PRO A 136 3.18 6.92 10.07
N ASN A 137 4.02 6.96 9.04
CA ASN A 137 4.43 8.18 8.34
C ASN A 137 4.14 8.05 6.85
N VAL A 138 4.03 9.19 6.18
CA VAL A 138 3.92 9.29 4.71
C VAL A 138 5.28 9.54 4.08
N SER A 139 5.40 9.33 2.76
CA SER A 139 6.60 9.76 2.03
C SER A 139 6.58 11.26 1.76
N TYR A 140 7.73 11.90 1.88
CA TYR A 140 7.91 13.32 1.57
C TYR A 140 8.90 13.46 0.40
N ASN A 141 8.61 14.37 -0.51
CA ASN A 141 9.53 14.70 -1.59
C ASN A 141 10.35 15.93 -1.17
N ILE A 142 11.66 15.74 -1.03
CA ILE A 142 12.59 16.80 -0.62
C ILE A 142 13.37 17.24 -1.84
N TYR A 143 13.34 18.55 -2.12
CA TYR A 143 14.12 19.16 -3.19
C TYR A 143 15.32 19.87 -2.59
N ASP A 144 16.50 19.52 -3.07
CA ASP A 144 17.71 20.25 -2.71
C ASP A 144 17.81 21.59 -3.47
N LYS A 145 18.71 22.46 -3.03
CA LYS A 145 19.00 23.74 -3.73
C LYS A 145 19.55 23.59 -5.14
N GLN A 146 19.92 22.38 -5.55
CA GLN A 146 20.40 22.06 -6.90
C GLN A 146 19.26 21.54 -7.80
N GLY A 147 18.05 21.35 -7.25
CA GLY A 147 16.88 20.84 -7.93
C GLY A 147 16.73 19.30 -7.94
N ASN A 148 17.59 18.56 -7.24
CA ASN A 148 17.44 17.10 -7.11
C ASN A 148 16.32 16.78 -6.13
N MET A 149 15.43 15.89 -6.55
CA MET A 149 14.34 15.38 -5.72
C MET A 149 14.76 14.06 -5.06
N THR A 150 14.65 13.98 -3.75
CA THR A 150 14.82 12.75 -2.96
C THR A 150 13.52 12.42 -2.25
N GLU A 151 13.02 11.19 -2.42
CA GLU A 151 11.89 10.69 -1.65
C GLU A 151 12.39 10.17 -0.30
N VAL A 152 11.80 10.67 0.78
CA VAL A 152 12.18 10.32 2.15
C VAL A 152 11.01 9.66 2.86
N HIS A 153 11.22 8.42 3.29
CA HIS A 153 10.23 7.61 4.02
C HIS A 153 10.46 7.60 5.53
N ASN A 154 11.68 7.93 5.99
CA ASN A 154 12.05 7.93 7.40
C ASN A 154 12.50 9.35 7.81
N PRO A 155 11.93 9.95 8.87
CA PRO A 155 12.40 11.23 9.41
C PRO A 155 13.90 11.28 9.71
N GLY A 156 14.51 10.18 10.13
CA GLY A 156 15.96 10.10 10.41
C GLY A 156 16.85 10.19 9.18
N SER A 157 16.30 9.97 7.97
CA SER A 157 17.00 10.09 6.70
C SER A 157 16.83 11.48 6.06
N MET A 158 16.25 12.44 6.78
CA MET A 158 16.07 13.80 6.28
C MET A 158 17.44 14.48 6.07
N PRO A 159 17.69 15.10 4.90
CA PRO A 159 18.91 15.84 4.62
C PRO A 159 19.10 17.03 5.59
N ASP A 160 20.33 17.54 5.65
CA ASP A 160 20.62 18.75 6.41
C ASP A 160 19.72 19.92 5.95
N PRO A 161 19.00 20.60 6.87
CA PRO A 161 18.09 21.70 6.52
C PRO A 161 18.74 22.81 5.68
N THR A 162 20.05 22.99 5.76
CA THR A 162 20.79 23.98 4.96
C THR A 162 20.84 23.65 3.47
N MET A 163 20.66 22.39 3.10
CA MET A 163 20.66 21.89 1.73
C MET A 163 19.26 21.84 1.10
N ILE A 164 18.22 21.93 1.92
CA ILE A 164 16.82 21.85 1.51
C ILE A 164 16.36 23.20 0.92
N ASP A 165 15.71 23.15 -0.24
CA ASP A 165 15.01 24.29 -0.84
C ASP A 165 13.52 24.27 -0.48
N ARG A 166 12.85 23.14 -0.74
CA ARG A 166 11.44 22.92 -0.39
C ARG A 166 11.14 21.45 -0.07
N ILE A 167 10.07 21.24 0.69
CA ILE A 167 9.54 19.93 1.03
C ILE A 167 8.10 19.89 0.52
N GLU A 168 7.77 18.84 -0.24
CA GLU A 168 6.42 18.55 -0.70
C GLU A 168 5.88 17.37 0.12
N GLU A 169 4.70 17.56 0.70
CA GLU A 169 3.95 16.51 1.39
C GLU A 169 2.80 16.00 0.51
N PRO A 170 2.39 14.73 0.66
CA PRO A 170 1.30 14.18 -0.14
C PRO A 170 -0.04 14.72 0.32
N TYR A 171 -0.82 15.24 -0.62
CA TYR A 171 -2.21 15.68 -0.40
C TYR A 171 -3.18 14.65 -0.98
N ILE A 172 -4.29 14.46 -0.27
CA ILE A 172 -5.42 13.65 -0.72
C ILE A 172 -6.65 14.51 -0.90
N ARG A 173 -7.53 14.08 -1.81
CA ARG A 173 -8.91 14.55 -1.87
C ARG A 173 -9.80 13.61 -1.08
N ALA A 174 -10.18 14.02 0.13
CA ALA A 174 -11.12 13.29 0.96
C ALA A 174 -12.56 13.64 0.57
N SER A 175 -13.42 12.62 0.42
CA SER A 175 -14.88 12.80 0.36
C SER A 175 -15.49 12.28 1.66
N VAL A 176 -16.29 13.13 2.30
CA VAL A 176 -17.02 12.80 3.52
C VAL A 176 -18.51 12.94 3.26
N ILE A 177 -19.23 11.82 3.35
CA ILE A 177 -20.69 11.79 3.27
C ILE A 177 -21.24 11.74 4.69
N THR A 178 -22.06 12.73 5.05
CA THR A 178 -22.60 12.87 6.40
C THR A 178 -24.01 13.45 6.39
N THR A 179 -24.69 13.48 7.54
CA THR A 179 -25.95 14.21 7.69
C THR A 179 -25.71 15.68 8.05
N THR A 180 -26.70 16.54 7.82
CA THR A 180 -26.55 17.99 8.06
C THR A 180 -26.20 18.32 9.51
N ASP A 181 -26.61 17.47 10.44
CA ASP A 181 -26.41 17.65 11.88
C ASP A 181 -24.92 17.60 12.29
N TYR A 182 -24.09 16.88 11.53
CA TYR A 182 -22.67 16.68 11.83
C TYR A 182 -21.72 17.54 10.99
N ILE A 183 -22.24 18.40 10.10
CA ILE A 183 -21.42 19.24 9.21
C ILE A 183 -20.47 20.11 10.04
N GLY A 184 -21.00 20.87 11.01
CA GLY A 184 -20.19 21.81 11.80
C GLY A 184 -19.00 21.15 12.50
N PRO A 185 -19.22 20.06 13.28
CA PRO A 185 -18.13 19.30 13.89
C PRO A 185 -17.12 18.75 12.88
N ILE A 186 -17.57 18.19 11.75
CA ILE A 186 -16.68 17.63 10.72
C ILE A 186 -15.84 18.72 10.06
N MET A 187 -16.45 19.86 9.69
CA MET A 187 -15.71 21.00 9.13
C MET A 187 -14.65 21.51 10.12
N THR A 188 -14.99 21.58 11.40
CA THR A 188 -14.04 22.00 12.45
C THR A 188 -12.87 21.02 12.57
N LEU A 189 -13.14 19.71 12.49
CA LEU A 189 -12.11 18.68 12.50
C LEU A 189 -11.19 18.79 11.28
N CYS A 190 -11.77 18.89 10.08
CA CYS A 190 -11.00 19.02 8.84
C CYS A 190 -10.15 20.30 8.83
N LEU A 191 -10.70 21.44 9.28
CA LEU A 191 -9.93 22.70 9.42
C LEU A 191 -8.80 22.56 10.44
N GLY A 192 -9.03 21.87 11.56
CA GLY A 192 -8.00 21.58 12.56
C GLY A 192 -6.84 20.72 12.03
N LYS A 193 -7.09 19.95 10.98
CA LYS A 193 -6.15 19.07 10.28
C LYS A 193 -5.63 19.69 8.97
N ARG A 194 -5.57 21.03 8.89
CA ARG A 194 -5.09 21.78 7.71
C ARG A 194 -5.85 21.47 6.40
N GLY A 195 -7.10 21.02 6.51
CA GLY A 195 -7.93 20.70 5.35
C GLY A 195 -8.54 21.93 4.69
N GLU A 196 -8.47 21.98 3.37
CA GLU A 196 -9.06 23.02 2.53
C GLU A 196 -10.38 22.53 1.92
N LEU A 197 -11.47 23.24 2.18
CA LEU A 197 -12.78 22.90 1.63
C LEU A 197 -12.81 23.17 0.12
N VAL A 198 -12.98 22.12 -0.68
CA VAL A 198 -13.03 22.23 -2.15
C VAL A 198 -14.47 22.41 -2.62
N LYS A 199 -15.37 21.56 -2.15
CA LYS A 199 -16.75 21.49 -2.66
C LYS A 199 -17.68 20.91 -1.60
N GLN A 200 -18.92 21.37 -1.61
CA GLN A 200 -19.99 20.83 -0.79
C GLN A 200 -21.21 20.59 -1.69
N GLU A 201 -21.76 19.38 -1.65
CA GLU A 201 -22.93 18.98 -2.41
C GLU A 201 -24.02 18.39 -1.53
N TYR A 202 -25.24 18.87 -1.74
CA TYR A 202 -26.42 18.29 -1.11
C TYR A 202 -27.00 17.24 -2.07
N ILE A 203 -26.80 15.97 -1.75
CA ILE A 203 -27.20 14.87 -2.63
C ILE A 203 -28.73 14.78 -2.68
N SER A 204 -29.39 14.55 -1.53
CA SER A 204 -30.85 14.49 -1.36
C SER A 204 -31.23 14.30 0.11
N GLY A 205 -32.32 14.95 0.53
CA GLY A 205 -32.82 14.87 1.90
C GLY A 205 -31.83 15.47 2.91
N ASN A 206 -31.51 14.72 3.96
CA ASN A 206 -30.65 15.18 5.05
C ASN A 206 -29.15 14.85 4.86
N ARG A 207 -28.73 14.47 3.64
CA ARG A 207 -27.35 14.06 3.35
C ARG A 207 -26.58 15.13 2.59
N VAL A 208 -25.36 15.36 3.04
CA VAL A 208 -24.39 16.22 2.38
C VAL A 208 -23.14 15.40 2.10
N GLU A 209 -22.49 15.71 0.99
CA GLU A 209 -21.15 15.26 0.66
C GLU A 209 -20.22 16.47 0.64
N ILE A 210 -19.09 16.34 1.31
CA ILE A 210 -18.11 17.42 1.44
C ILE A 210 -16.76 16.90 0.96
N TYR A 211 -16.14 17.66 0.07
CA TYR A 211 -14.82 17.39 -0.49
C TYR A 211 -13.80 18.31 0.15
N TYR A 212 -12.74 17.72 0.70
CA TYR A 212 -11.60 18.42 1.28
C TYR A 212 -10.30 17.97 0.62
N ASP A 213 -9.41 18.92 0.35
CA ASP A 213 -8.02 18.61 0.05
C ASP A 213 -7.25 18.70 1.39
N MET A 214 -6.61 17.61 1.79
CA MET A 214 -5.95 17.51 3.10
C MET A 214 -4.57 16.84 2.97
N PRO A 215 -3.57 17.23 3.78
CA PRO A 215 -2.33 16.48 3.88
C PRO A 215 -2.58 15.06 4.40
N LEU A 216 -1.98 14.04 3.79
CA LEU A 216 -2.09 12.65 4.26
C LEU A 216 -1.33 12.39 5.57
N GLY A 217 -0.36 13.25 5.91
CA GLY A 217 0.42 13.14 7.14
C GLY A 217 -0.31 13.55 8.41
N GLU A 218 -1.55 14.05 8.30
CA GLU A 218 -2.38 14.56 9.42
C GLU A 218 -3.26 13.50 10.10
#